data_AF-A0A0H5QDI2-F1
#
_entry.id   AF-A0A0H5QDI2-F1
#
_cell.length_a   1.000
_cell.length_b   1.000
_cell.length_c   1.000
_cell.angle_alpha   90.00
_cell.angle_beta   90.00
_cell.angle_gamma   90.00
#
_symmetry.space_group_name_H-M   'P 1'
#
loop_
_entity.id
_entity.type
_entity.pdbx_description
1 polymer ?
#
loop_
_entity_poly.entity_id
_entity_poly.type
_entity_poly.pdbx_seq_one_letter_code
_entity_poly.pdbx_strand_id
1 'polypeptide(L)'
;MFKAAIRVNKITSIAQLRGATLHAERGDETSQARLREGAEPGAGLAWSKAAESDRDYLAAFKAHKAELGAGERKGAPLCMQALCVVSPEWIKAAGDLHDPDNPRNRALFDQAKSWAESWAGKGAVFGARLDLDEAGGAVVDLMISPVRTSRGKPVISTQKALVELKAMTGERNEYSALQTSWADWSRQHLDAQIERGTRRVITDRQHLTPETYGLVKDKAREEVLRDQVRTPDVVRALQSASELPPEALDDLRDLLLLQREIQAHRRAPAAYDAPQAWGLNPSLVDGTKTDPWPIINDVRKDAEKVVTTAQRFGMGMDDDQKGYEAGRAFFPALTDRMHLTAVIAKCADFCARAEAFVKNALAQLRGDERIPYPSHAQLWPQNAEAAVTRNEQNLGLRAPEVAKTVQRESKPEIEVEREAPVQSKHRSRDLDF
;
A
#
# COMPACT_ATOMS: atom_id res chain seq x y z
N MET A 1 -1.78 15.45 4.15
CA MET A 1 -0.77 14.47 3.69
C MET A 1 -1.09 14.14 2.25
N PHE A 2 -0.18 14.49 1.34
CA PHE A 2 -0.40 14.40 -0.09
C PHE A 2 0.04 13.03 -0.61
N LYS A 3 -0.57 12.55 -1.70
CA LYS A 3 -0.22 11.26 -2.30
C LYS A 3 0.25 11.44 -3.75
N ALA A 4 1.26 10.68 -4.13
CA ALA A 4 1.74 10.52 -5.49
C ALA A 4 1.38 9.12 -6.01
N ALA A 5 0.99 9.04 -7.27
CA ALA A 5 0.70 7.79 -7.97
C ALA A 5 1.12 7.90 -9.45
N ILE A 6 1.46 6.77 -10.05
CA ILE A 6 1.79 6.68 -11.48
C ILE A 6 0.94 5.59 -12.14
N ARG A 7 0.35 5.88 -13.30
CA ARG A 7 -0.26 4.86 -14.17
C ARG A 7 0.53 4.79 -15.46
N VAL A 8 0.81 3.60 -15.97
CA VAL A 8 1.48 3.42 -17.26
C VAL A 8 0.65 2.52 -18.18
N ASN A 9 0.41 2.99 -19.40
CA ASN A 9 -0.11 2.20 -20.52
C ASN A 9 1.03 1.99 -21.53
N LYS A 10 1.16 0.80 -22.13
CA LYS A 10 2.14 0.54 -23.20
C LYS A 10 1.47 0.75 -24.56
N ILE A 11 1.97 1.70 -25.36
CA ILE A 11 1.51 1.95 -26.74
C ILE A 11 2.30 1.04 -27.67
N THR A 12 1.62 0.18 -28.42
CA THR A 12 2.22 -0.85 -29.30
C THR A 12 1.97 -0.60 -30.79
N SER A 13 1.18 0.40 -31.15
CA SER A 13 0.88 0.72 -32.55
C SER A 13 0.77 2.22 -32.83
N ILE A 14 1.02 2.59 -34.09
CA ILE A 14 0.83 3.96 -34.60
C ILE A 14 -0.64 4.41 -34.48
N ALA A 15 -1.60 3.48 -34.58
CA ALA A 15 -3.02 3.80 -34.41
C ALA A 15 -3.35 4.27 -32.98
N GLN A 16 -2.80 3.61 -31.95
CA GLN A 16 -2.93 4.05 -30.56
C GLN A 16 -2.26 5.42 -30.31
N LEU A 17 -1.11 5.67 -30.94
CA LEU A 17 -0.39 6.94 -30.83
C LEU A 17 -1.18 8.10 -31.47
N ARG A 18 -1.85 7.86 -32.61
CA ARG A 18 -2.80 8.79 -33.22
C ARG A 18 -4.04 9.01 -32.36
N GLY A 19 -4.59 7.95 -31.74
CA GLY A 19 -5.69 8.08 -30.78
C GLY A 19 -5.32 8.97 -29.58
N ALA A 20 -4.10 8.82 -29.05
CA ALA A 20 -3.59 9.70 -28.00
C ALA A 20 -3.39 11.16 -28.46
N THR A 21 -3.03 11.38 -29.74
CA THR A 21 -2.95 12.72 -30.34
C THR A 21 -4.33 13.38 -30.40
N LEU A 22 -5.33 12.68 -30.99
CA LEU A 22 -6.72 13.16 -31.04
C LEU A 22 -7.28 13.49 -29.65
N HIS A 23 -6.97 12.67 -28.65
CA HIS A 23 -7.39 12.91 -27.26
C HIS A 23 -6.74 14.15 -26.63
N ALA A 24 -5.47 14.41 -26.96
CA ALA A 24 -4.73 15.58 -26.50
C ALA A 24 -5.20 16.87 -27.18
N GLU A 25 -5.64 16.79 -28.43
CA GLU A 25 -6.16 17.89 -29.25
C GLU A 25 -7.67 18.14 -29.05
N ARG A 26 -8.31 17.45 -28.09
CA ARG A 26 -9.76 17.50 -27.81
C ARG A 26 -10.64 17.14 -29.03
N GLY A 27 -10.12 16.28 -29.91
CA GLY A 27 -10.77 15.84 -31.14
C GLY A 27 -11.65 14.59 -31.01
N ASP A 28 -11.76 13.98 -29.82
CA ASP A 28 -12.65 12.84 -29.56
C ASP A 28 -13.76 13.18 -28.57
N GLU A 29 -14.93 12.54 -28.73
CA GLU A 29 -16.13 12.77 -27.92
C GLU A 29 -15.88 12.66 -26.40
N THR A 30 -14.99 11.76 -25.96
CA THR A 30 -14.65 11.57 -24.54
C THR A 30 -13.87 12.75 -23.99
N SER A 31 -12.91 13.28 -24.74
CA SER A 31 -12.13 14.45 -24.33
C SER A 31 -12.98 15.72 -24.30
N GLN A 32 -13.91 15.88 -25.25
CA GLN A 32 -14.84 17.01 -25.26
C GLN A 32 -15.83 16.96 -24.09
N ALA A 33 -16.35 15.77 -23.76
CA ALA A 33 -17.26 15.58 -22.62
C ALA A 33 -16.63 15.84 -21.24
N ARG A 34 -15.29 15.92 -21.13
CA ARG A 34 -14.56 16.20 -19.89
C ARG A 34 -14.23 17.67 -19.66
N LEU A 35 -14.46 18.52 -20.65
CA LEU A 35 -14.20 19.96 -20.55
C LEU A 35 -15.05 20.58 -19.43
N ARG A 36 -14.41 21.39 -18.59
CA ARG A 36 -15.09 22.19 -17.57
C ARG A 36 -15.87 23.31 -18.26
N GLU A 37 -17.04 23.65 -17.70
CA GLU A 37 -17.83 24.79 -18.16
C GLU A 37 -16.97 26.08 -18.18
N GLY A 38 -16.99 26.78 -19.32
CA GLY A 38 -16.19 27.98 -19.56
C GLY A 38 -14.67 27.76 -19.65
N ALA A 39 -14.18 26.54 -19.84
CA ALA A 39 -12.78 26.28 -20.16
C ALA A 39 -12.51 26.35 -21.68
N GLU A 40 -11.40 26.98 -22.06
CA GLU A 40 -10.90 26.95 -23.43
C GLU A 40 -10.38 25.53 -23.75
N PRO A 41 -10.88 24.85 -24.80
CA PRO A 41 -10.45 23.50 -25.14
C PRO A 41 -8.95 23.41 -25.41
N GLY A 42 -8.28 22.47 -24.72
CA GLY A 42 -6.84 22.29 -24.80
C GLY A 42 -6.03 23.21 -23.89
N ALA A 43 -6.64 24.09 -23.08
CA ALA A 43 -5.90 24.89 -22.10
C ALA A 43 -5.11 23.99 -21.13
N GLY A 44 -3.81 24.24 -21.02
CA GLY A 44 -2.89 23.35 -20.30
C GLY A 44 -1.43 23.73 -20.50
N LEU A 45 -0.53 23.03 -19.79
CA LEU A 45 0.90 23.04 -20.09
C LEU A 45 1.19 21.88 -21.04
N ALA A 46 1.79 22.13 -22.19
CA ALA A 46 2.11 21.08 -23.17
C ALA A 46 3.48 21.32 -23.83
N TRP A 47 4.15 20.23 -24.19
CA TRP A 47 5.44 20.23 -24.87
C TRP A 47 5.64 18.91 -25.61
N SER A 48 6.19 18.94 -26.82
CA SER A 48 6.61 17.74 -27.54
C SER A 48 7.90 17.96 -28.33
N LYS A 49 8.41 16.87 -28.93
CA LYS A 49 9.52 16.91 -29.91
C LYS A 49 9.07 17.18 -31.35
N ALA A 50 7.78 17.35 -31.63
CA ALA A 50 7.32 17.80 -32.94
C ALA A 50 7.54 19.31 -33.12
N ALA A 51 7.82 19.73 -34.35
CA ALA A 51 8.14 21.12 -34.66
C ALA A 51 6.89 22.03 -34.77
N GLU A 52 5.74 21.46 -35.14
CA GLU A 52 4.52 22.20 -35.52
C GLU A 52 3.39 22.09 -34.49
N SER A 53 3.46 21.12 -33.56
CA SER A 53 2.44 20.89 -32.53
C SER A 53 3.07 20.31 -31.26
N ASP A 54 2.63 20.78 -30.10
CA ASP A 54 2.98 20.24 -28.78
C ASP A 54 2.14 18.99 -28.41
N ARG A 55 1.17 18.62 -29.26
CA ARG A 55 0.22 17.51 -29.04
C ARG A 55 0.27 16.41 -30.12
N ASP A 56 0.87 16.64 -31.30
CA ASP A 56 1.09 15.58 -32.31
C ASP A 56 2.18 14.60 -31.86
N TYR A 57 1.74 13.56 -31.14
CA TYR A 57 2.61 12.51 -30.65
C TYR A 57 3.17 11.61 -31.76
N LEU A 58 2.55 11.56 -32.95
CA LEU A 58 3.09 10.81 -34.09
C LEU A 58 4.26 11.56 -34.75
N ALA A 59 4.14 12.87 -34.97
CA ALA A 59 5.27 13.69 -35.40
C ALA A 59 6.38 13.69 -34.34
N ALA A 60 6.03 13.81 -33.05
CA ALA A 60 7.01 13.86 -31.97
C ALA A 60 7.76 12.54 -31.80
N PHE A 61 7.08 11.39 -31.99
CA PHE A 61 7.73 10.07 -31.99
C PHE A 61 8.67 9.88 -33.19
N LYS A 62 8.29 10.38 -34.39
CA LYS A 62 9.18 10.36 -35.56
C LYS A 62 10.43 11.21 -35.33
N ALA A 63 10.27 12.42 -34.78
CA ALA A 63 11.38 13.31 -34.42
C ALA A 63 12.31 12.66 -33.38
N HIS A 64 11.75 12.11 -32.30
CA HIS A 64 12.47 11.36 -31.27
C HIS A 64 13.29 10.18 -31.85
N LYS A 65 12.70 9.40 -32.76
CA LYS A 65 13.39 8.30 -33.45
C LYS A 65 14.54 8.78 -34.32
N ALA A 66 14.35 9.89 -35.05
CA ALA A 66 15.39 10.46 -35.91
C ALA A 66 16.56 10.99 -35.09
N GLU A 67 16.28 11.75 -34.02
CA GLU A 67 17.26 12.30 -33.07
C GLU A 67 18.12 11.22 -32.41
N LEU A 68 17.52 10.12 -31.96
CA LEU A 68 18.22 9.04 -31.25
C LEU A 68 18.68 7.88 -32.17
N GLY A 69 18.47 8.00 -33.48
CA GLY A 69 18.76 6.95 -34.47
C GLY A 69 18.06 5.61 -34.19
N ALA A 70 16.96 5.62 -33.43
CA ALA A 70 16.45 4.45 -32.72
C ALA A 70 15.62 3.51 -33.60
N GLY A 71 16.00 2.23 -33.61
CA GLY A 71 15.24 1.16 -34.26
C GLY A 71 14.02 0.71 -33.45
N GLU A 72 12.98 0.25 -34.15
CA GLU A 72 11.83 -0.45 -33.57
C GLU A 72 12.03 -1.98 -33.63
N ARG A 73 11.29 -2.72 -32.79
CA ARG A 73 11.18 -4.19 -32.88
C ARG A 73 9.73 -4.56 -33.18
N LYS A 74 9.54 -5.48 -34.11
CA LYS A 74 8.22 -6.03 -34.46
C LYS A 74 7.52 -6.55 -33.19
N GLY A 75 6.34 -6.03 -32.89
CA GLY A 75 5.53 -6.42 -31.73
C GLY A 75 5.99 -5.85 -30.37
N ALA A 76 7.06 -5.06 -30.31
CA ALA A 76 7.45 -4.37 -29.07
C ALA A 76 6.67 -3.05 -28.91
N PRO A 77 6.44 -2.57 -27.68
CA PRO A 77 5.87 -1.24 -27.45
C PRO A 77 6.75 -0.14 -28.05
N LEU A 78 6.11 0.79 -28.75
CA LEU A 78 6.71 2.01 -29.30
C LEU A 78 7.08 2.99 -28.18
N CYS A 79 6.22 3.10 -27.18
CA CYS A 79 6.44 3.95 -26.01
C CYS A 79 5.56 3.51 -24.82
N MET A 80 5.73 4.22 -23.71
CA MET A 80 4.87 4.20 -22.55
C MET A 80 4.19 5.56 -22.44
N GLN A 81 2.86 5.55 -22.30
CA GLN A 81 2.10 6.69 -21.81
C GLN A 81 2.07 6.59 -20.29
N ALA A 82 2.54 7.61 -19.58
CA ALA A 82 2.69 7.61 -18.14
C ALA A 82 1.97 8.82 -17.51
N LEU A 83 0.93 8.54 -16.72
CA LEU A 83 0.15 9.55 -15.99
C LEU A 83 0.73 9.74 -14.59
N CYS A 84 1.56 10.76 -14.43
CA CYS A 84 2.15 11.20 -13.16
C CYS A 84 1.12 12.01 -12.37
N VAL A 85 0.60 11.45 -11.29
CA VAL A 85 -0.45 12.03 -10.44
C VAL A 85 0.13 12.49 -9.11
N VAL A 86 -0.30 13.65 -8.64
CA VAL A 86 -0.22 14.06 -7.21
C VAL A 86 -1.60 14.50 -6.71
N SER A 87 -1.80 14.53 -5.39
CA SER A 87 -3.02 15.07 -4.77
C SER A 87 -3.35 16.49 -5.27
N PRO A 88 -4.54 16.76 -5.84
CA PRO A 88 -4.93 18.11 -6.26
C PRO A 88 -4.89 19.15 -5.14
N GLU A 89 -5.07 18.72 -3.89
CA GLU A 89 -4.95 19.54 -2.68
C GLU A 89 -3.54 20.13 -2.53
N TRP A 90 -2.51 19.45 -3.06
CA TRP A 90 -1.15 19.98 -3.07
C TRP A 90 -1.04 21.20 -3.99
N ILE A 91 -1.60 21.15 -5.20
CA ILE A 91 -1.56 22.29 -6.14
C ILE A 91 -2.43 23.45 -5.61
N LYS A 92 -3.60 23.14 -5.06
CA LYS A 92 -4.52 24.12 -4.46
C LYS A 92 -3.94 24.88 -3.28
N ALA A 93 -2.95 24.33 -2.59
CA ALA A 93 -2.26 25.02 -1.50
C ALA A 93 -1.28 26.11 -1.97
N ALA A 94 -1.10 26.32 -3.29
CA ALA A 94 -0.28 27.41 -3.85
C ALA A 94 -1.01 28.32 -4.86
N GLY A 95 -2.29 28.07 -5.16
CA GLY A 95 -3.05 28.83 -6.16
C GLY A 95 -4.25 28.03 -6.68
N ASP A 96 -4.89 28.49 -7.75
CA ASP A 96 -5.94 27.71 -8.41
C ASP A 96 -5.37 26.45 -9.08
N LEU A 97 -6.15 25.37 -9.11
CA LEU A 97 -5.79 24.11 -9.75
C LEU A 97 -5.65 24.24 -11.28
N HIS A 98 -6.48 25.10 -11.89
CA HIS A 98 -6.60 25.26 -13.33
C HIS A 98 -5.76 26.44 -13.89
N ASP A 99 -4.98 27.09 -13.03
CA ASP A 99 -4.12 28.21 -13.40
C ASP A 99 -2.77 27.72 -13.98
N PRO A 100 -2.40 28.07 -15.23
CA PRO A 100 -1.12 27.70 -15.83
C PRO A 100 0.08 28.41 -15.17
N ASP A 101 -0.15 29.52 -14.49
CA ASP A 101 0.89 30.27 -13.76
C ASP A 101 1.06 29.80 -12.32
N ASN A 102 0.23 28.88 -11.83
CA ASN A 102 0.41 28.26 -10.52
C ASN A 102 1.80 27.57 -10.46
N PRO A 103 2.69 27.97 -9.52
CA PRO A 103 4.06 27.46 -9.46
C PRO A 103 4.11 25.94 -9.21
N ARG A 104 3.08 25.36 -8.59
CA ARG A 104 2.98 23.90 -8.38
C ARG A 104 2.54 23.15 -9.64
N ASN A 105 1.76 23.75 -10.54
CA ASN A 105 1.48 23.17 -11.86
C ASN A 105 2.77 23.12 -12.71
N ARG A 106 3.50 24.25 -12.78
CA ARG A 106 4.78 24.35 -13.50
C ARG A 106 5.83 23.38 -12.94
N ALA A 107 6.03 23.37 -11.61
CA ALA A 107 6.96 22.46 -10.96
C ALA A 107 6.61 20.98 -11.19
N LEU A 108 5.33 20.61 -11.11
CA LEU A 108 4.88 19.23 -11.38
C LEU A 108 5.19 18.82 -12.82
N PHE A 109 4.91 19.68 -13.80
CA PHE A 109 5.17 19.42 -15.22
C PHE A 109 6.67 19.17 -15.50
N ASP A 110 7.53 20.07 -15.02
CA ASP A 110 8.98 19.97 -15.24
C ASP A 110 9.61 18.78 -14.49
N GLN A 111 9.17 18.53 -13.25
CA GLN A 111 9.68 17.41 -12.45
C GLN A 111 9.18 16.06 -12.93
N ALA A 112 7.96 15.96 -13.48
CA ALA A 112 7.47 14.72 -14.09
C ALA A 112 8.35 14.34 -15.31
N LYS A 113 8.69 15.31 -16.17
CA LYS A 113 9.60 15.09 -17.30
C LYS A 113 11.01 14.69 -16.83
N SER A 114 11.56 15.42 -15.85
CA SER A 114 12.90 15.15 -15.29
C SER A 114 12.98 13.77 -14.63
N TRP A 115 11.95 13.39 -13.86
CA TRP A 115 11.80 12.06 -13.29
C TRP A 115 11.83 10.98 -14.36
N ALA A 116 11.04 11.11 -15.42
CA ALA A 116 10.98 10.12 -16.49
C ALA A 116 12.35 9.95 -17.17
N GLU A 117 13.05 11.04 -17.50
CA GLU A 117 14.37 10.99 -18.11
C GLU A 117 15.45 10.40 -17.18
N SER A 118 15.31 10.53 -15.85
CA SER A 118 16.29 10.01 -14.88
C SER A 118 16.52 8.50 -14.97
N TRP A 119 15.49 7.72 -15.35
CA TRP A 119 15.57 6.26 -15.47
C TRP A 119 15.32 5.75 -16.90
N ALA A 120 14.45 6.43 -17.67
CA ALA A 120 14.23 6.09 -19.08
C ALA A 120 15.42 6.49 -19.96
N GLY A 121 16.30 7.38 -19.47
CA GLY A 121 17.44 7.94 -20.18
C GLY A 121 17.16 9.38 -20.64
N LYS A 122 18.22 10.18 -20.73
CA LYS A 122 18.15 11.58 -21.20
C LYS A 122 17.49 11.66 -22.58
N GLY A 123 16.53 12.57 -22.75
CA GLY A 123 15.75 12.75 -23.99
C GLY A 123 14.77 11.63 -24.32
N ALA A 124 14.50 10.69 -23.40
CA ALA A 124 13.53 9.61 -23.59
C ALA A 124 12.07 10.11 -23.62
N VAL A 125 11.77 11.26 -23.02
CA VAL A 125 10.46 11.89 -23.12
C VAL A 125 10.36 12.62 -24.47
N PHE A 126 9.28 12.38 -25.21
CA PHE A 126 9.01 13.05 -26.48
C PHE A 126 7.69 13.82 -26.51
N GLY A 127 6.86 13.68 -25.49
CA GLY A 127 5.66 14.47 -25.26
C GLY A 127 5.36 14.57 -23.77
N ALA A 128 4.86 15.70 -23.32
CA ALA A 128 4.42 15.97 -21.96
C ALA A 128 3.22 16.93 -22.00
N ARG A 129 2.18 16.66 -21.19
CA ARG A 129 0.95 17.45 -21.14
C ARG A 129 0.36 17.45 -19.73
N LEU A 130 -0.09 18.60 -19.24
CA LEU A 130 -0.87 18.78 -18.02
C LEU A 130 -2.12 19.56 -18.42
N ASP A 131 -3.27 18.90 -18.34
CA ASP A 131 -4.57 19.44 -18.73
C ASP A 131 -5.14 20.33 -17.61
N LEU A 132 -5.55 21.55 -17.96
CA LEU A 132 -6.16 22.52 -17.04
C LEU A 132 -7.63 22.82 -17.41
N ASP A 133 -8.05 22.37 -18.59
CA ASP A 133 -9.39 22.50 -19.17
C ASP A 133 -10.40 21.45 -18.67
N GLU A 134 -9.95 20.31 -18.13
CA GLU A 134 -10.82 19.29 -17.53
C GLU A 134 -11.22 19.63 -16.08
N ALA A 135 -12.29 19.00 -15.56
CA ALA A 135 -12.70 19.13 -14.16
C ALA A 135 -11.74 18.45 -13.14
N GLY A 136 -10.83 17.61 -13.64
CA GLY A 136 -9.70 17.05 -12.90
C GLY A 136 -8.49 17.98 -12.88
N GLY A 137 -7.35 17.50 -12.40
CA GLY A 137 -6.09 18.24 -12.41
C GLY A 137 -5.01 17.52 -11.62
N ALA A 138 -3.81 18.13 -11.53
CA ALA A 138 -2.63 17.53 -10.90
C ALA A 138 -2.17 16.19 -11.51
N VAL A 139 -2.38 16.03 -12.83
CA VAL A 139 -1.94 14.89 -13.62
C VAL A 139 -1.10 15.37 -14.81
N VAL A 140 0.11 14.83 -14.96
CA VAL A 140 0.95 15.03 -16.15
C VAL A 140 0.96 13.74 -16.96
N ASP A 141 0.52 13.81 -18.21
CA ASP A 141 0.59 12.75 -19.21
C ASP A 141 1.93 12.84 -19.97
N LEU A 142 2.78 11.82 -19.84
CA LEU A 142 4.11 11.75 -20.45
C LEU A 142 4.17 10.63 -21.49
N MET A 143 4.72 10.96 -22.67
CA MET A 143 5.06 10.00 -23.71
C MET A 143 6.56 9.67 -23.65
N ILE A 144 6.87 8.46 -23.19
CA ILE A 144 8.23 8.01 -22.84
C ILE A 144 8.66 6.86 -23.79
N SER A 145 9.73 7.06 -24.55
CA SER A 145 10.35 6.05 -25.42
C SER A 145 11.81 5.82 -24.99
N PRO A 146 12.08 4.85 -24.10
CA PRO A 146 13.43 4.54 -23.65
C PRO A 146 14.23 3.85 -24.76
N VAL A 147 15.36 4.45 -25.16
CA VAL A 147 16.30 3.84 -26.11
C VAL A 147 17.42 3.11 -25.35
N ARG A 148 17.80 1.92 -25.82
CA ARG A 148 18.87 1.10 -25.25
C ARG A 148 19.69 0.43 -26.35
N THR A 149 20.98 0.27 -26.11
CA THR A 149 21.86 -0.51 -27.00
C THR A 149 21.51 -1.99 -26.96
N SER A 150 21.37 -2.61 -28.13
CA SER A 150 21.22 -4.06 -28.27
C SER A 150 21.84 -4.53 -29.59
N ARG A 151 22.73 -5.54 -29.53
CA ARG A 151 23.55 -5.99 -30.68
C ARG A 151 24.25 -4.82 -31.40
N GLY A 152 24.81 -3.88 -30.62
CA GLY A 152 25.52 -2.70 -31.12
C GLY A 152 24.65 -1.59 -31.70
N LYS A 153 23.31 -1.72 -31.76
CA LYS A 153 22.41 -0.71 -32.33
C LYS A 153 21.50 -0.07 -31.25
N PRO A 154 21.17 1.23 -31.36
CA PRO A 154 20.16 1.86 -30.52
C PRO A 154 18.77 1.35 -30.90
N VAL A 155 18.02 0.85 -29.92
CA VAL A 155 16.69 0.26 -30.12
C VAL A 155 15.76 0.67 -28.99
N ILE A 156 14.50 0.97 -29.31
CA ILE A 156 13.47 1.26 -28.32
C ILE A 156 13.21 0.01 -27.46
N SER A 157 13.28 0.15 -26.13
CA SER A 157 13.14 -0.98 -25.20
C SER A 157 12.54 -0.57 -23.86
N THR A 158 11.22 -0.37 -23.85
CA THR A 158 10.42 -0.10 -22.65
C THR A 158 10.64 -1.16 -21.55
N GLN A 159 10.62 -2.45 -21.90
CA GLN A 159 10.80 -3.53 -20.92
C GLN A 159 12.20 -3.53 -20.29
N LYS A 160 13.26 -3.22 -21.06
CA LYS A 160 14.62 -3.19 -20.50
C LYS A 160 14.77 -2.03 -19.50
N ALA A 161 14.27 -0.84 -19.83
CA ALA A 161 14.28 0.30 -18.91
C ALA A 161 13.46 0.04 -17.62
N LEU A 162 12.32 -0.67 -17.72
CA LEU A 162 11.53 -1.05 -16.55
C LEU A 162 12.24 -2.09 -15.65
N VAL A 163 12.99 -3.03 -16.23
CA VAL A 163 13.81 -3.99 -15.46
C VAL A 163 14.99 -3.29 -14.78
N GLU A 164 15.62 -2.32 -15.44
CA GLU A 164 16.66 -1.47 -14.83
C GLU A 164 16.10 -0.66 -13.65
N LEU A 165 14.93 -0.02 -13.82
CA LEU A 165 14.25 0.71 -12.74
C LEU A 165 13.86 -0.20 -11.56
N LYS A 166 13.39 -1.42 -11.85
CA LYS A 166 13.10 -2.44 -10.85
C LYS A 166 14.34 -2.82 -10.04
N ALA A 167 15.48 -3.00 -10.70
CA ALA A 167 16.74 -3.28 -10.02
C ALA A 167 17.20 -2.12 -9.13
N MET A 168 17.08 -0.87 -9.60
CA MET A 168 17.45 0.33 -8.82
C MET A 168 16.57 0.55 -7.59
N THR A 169 15.29 0.18 -7.64
CA THR A 169 14.32 0.39 -6.54
C THR A 169 14.19 -0.81 -5.58
N GLY A 170 14.76 -1.97 -5.91
CA GLY A 170 14.61 -3.21 -5.13
C GLY A 170 13.18 -3.79 -5.08
N GLU A 171 12.26 -3.27 -5.89
CA GLU A 171 10.84 -3.67 -5.87
C GLU A 171 10.60 -5.02 -6.58
N ARG A 172 9.62 -5.80 -6.07
CA ARG A 172 9.35 -7.15 -6.61
C ARG A 172 8.80 -7.15 -8.04
N ASN A 173 8.19 -6.06 -8.49
CA ASN A 173 7.65 -5.91 -9.84
C ASN A 173 7.83 -4.48 -10.39
N GLU A 174 7.83 -4.37 -11.71
CA GLU A 174 8.14 -3.17 -12.49
C GLU A 174 7.14 -2.02 -12.26
N TYR A 175 5.86 -2.32 -12.03
CA TYR A 175 4.86 -1.28 -11.75
C TYR A 175 4.96 -0.77 -10.30
N SER A 176 5.30 -1.64 -9.34
CA SER A 176 5.68 -1.22 -8.00
C SER A 176 6.93 -0.33 -8.03
N ALA A 177 7.94 -0.67 -8.84
CA ALA A 177 9.15 0.12 -9.03
C ALA A 177 8.84 1.54 -9.52
N LEU A 178 7.99 1.67 -10.54
CA LEU A 178 7.48 2.97 -11.00
C LEU A 178 6.79 3.75 -9.87
N GLN A 179 5.88 3.12 -9.11
CA GLN A 179 5.16 3.76 -8.01
C GLN A 179 6.09 4.25 -6.89
N THR A 180 7.11 3.48 -6.54
CA THR A 180 8.13 3.88 -5.56
C THR A 180 8.95 5.03 -6.09
N SER A 181 9.51 4.89 -7.30
CA SER A 181 10.36 5.89 -7.95
C SER A 181 9.67 7.24 -8.10
N TRP A 182 8.41 7.28 -8.55
CA TRP A 182 7.67 8.55 -8.68
C TRP A 182 7.38 9.18 -7.33
N ALA A 183 7.00 8.39 -6.32
CA ALA A 183 6.71 8.90 -4.99
C ALA A 183 7.95 9.44 -4.28
N ASP A 184 9.09 8.74 -4.38
CA ASP A 184 10.35 9.19 -3.79
C ASP A 184 10.91 10.42 -4.53
N TRP A 185 10.79 10.48 -5.87
CA TRP A 185 11.13 11.68 -6.63
C TRP A 185 10.27 12.88 -6.21
N SER A 186 8.95 12.69 -6.12
CA SER A 186 8.00 13.73 -5.69
C SER A 186 8.32 14.23 -4.27
N ARG A 187 8.66 13.32 -3.35
CA ARG A 187 9.08 13.68 -1.98
C ARG A 187 10.35 14.52 -1.96
N GLN A 188 11.32 14.21 -2.83
CA GLN A 188 12.61 14.88 -2.89
C GLN A 188 12.58 16.23 -3.62
N HIS A 189 11.75 16.36 -4.67
CA HIS A 189 11.81 17.49 -5.62
C HIS A 189 10.55 18.37 -5.65
N LEU A 190 9.43 17.92 -5.07
CA LEU A 190 8.18 18.70 -5.01
C LEU A 190 7.83 19.10 -3.58
N ASP A 191 7.65 18.13 -2.68
CA ASP A 191 7.26 18.38 -1.28
C ASP A 191 7.49 17.13 -0.41
N ALA A 192 8.20 17.29 0.70
CA ALA A 192 8.53 16.20 1.63
C ALA A 192 7.29 15.52 2.26
N GLN A 193 6.13 16.17 2.25
CA GLN A 193 4.85 15.61 2.73
C GLN A 193 4.13 14.73 1.68
N ILE A 194 4.69 14.58 0.49
CA ILE A 194 4.17 13.66 -0.53
C ILE A 194 4.62 12.23 -0.20
N GLU A 195 3.65 11.32 -0.23
CA GLU A 195 3.86 9.90 -0.02
C GLU A 195 3.32 9.04 -1.16
N ARG A 196 3.81 7.81 -1.25
CA ARG A 196 3.34 6.82 -2.21
C ARG A 196 1.86 6.46 -1.98
N GLY A 197 1.10 6.33 -3.06
CA GLY A 197 -0.22 5.69 -3.03
C GLY A 197 -0.16 4.22 -2.58
N THR A 198 -1.18 3.78 -1.84
CA THR A 198 -1.27 2.42 -1.28
C THR A 198 -1.18 1.35 -2.38
N ARG A 199 -0.41 0.28 -2.16
CA ARG A 199 -0.14 -0.77 -3.16
C ARG A 199 -1.44 -1.45 -3.64
N ARG A 200 -1.52 -1.74 -4.95
CA ARG A 200 -2.69 -2.40 -5.58
C ARG A 200 -3.04 -3.76 -4.96
N VAL A 201 -2.03 -4.56 -4.62
CA VAL A 201 -2.19 -5.89 -3.96
C VAL A 201 -2.89 -5.80 -2.60
N ILE A 202 -2.87 -4.61 -1.96
CA ILE A 202 -3.46 -4.37 -0.62
C ILE A 202 -4.86 -3.72 -0.72
N THR A 203 -5.26 -3.25 -1.91
CA THR A 203 -6.46 -2.40 -2.06
C THR A 203 -7.55 -2.96 -2.96
N ASP A 204 -7.22 -3.92 -3.82
CA ASP A 204 -8.04 -4.48 -4.91
C ASP A 204 -8.84 -3.41 -5.70
N ARG A 205 -8.32 -2.17 -5.73
CA ARG A 205 -8.96 -1.04 -6.37
C ARG A 205 -9.01 -1.29 -7.87
N GLN A 206 -10.19 -1.62 -8.36
CA GLN A 206 -10.48 -1.61 -9.78
C GLN A 206 -10.22 -0.20 -10.31
N HIS A 207 -9.65 -0.13 -11.51
CA HIS A 207 -9.44 1.13 -12.19
C HIS A 207 -10.80 1.68 -12.66
N LEU A 208 -11.35 2.60 -11.87
CA LEU A 208 -12.47 3.44 -12.29
C LEU A 208 -11.99 4.36 -13.43
N THR A 209 -12.78 4.49 -14.49
CA THR A 209 -12.51 5.51 -15.50
C THR A 209 -12.74 6.90 -14.90
N PRO A 210 -12.18 7.99 -15.47
CA PRO A 210 -12.39 9.34 -14.96
C PRO A 210 -13.87 9.71 -14.77
N GLU A 211 -14.73 9.22 -15.66
CA GLU A 211 -16.18 9.37 -15.63
C GLU A 211 -16.78 8.66 -14.40
N THR A 212 -16.40 7.41 -14.14
CA THR A 212 -16.88 6.68 -12.95
C THR A 212 -16.32 7.29 -11.66
N TYR A 213 -15.10 7.83 -11.69
CA TYR A 213 -14.51 8.53 -10.53
C TYR A 213 -15.20 9.86 -10.25
N GLY A 214 -15.55 10.64 -11.29
CA GLY A 214 -16.36 11.85 -11.19
C GLY A 214 -17.72 11.55 -10.55
N LEU A 215 -18.47 10.60 -11.10
CA LEU A 215 -19.78 10.18 -10.56
C LEU A 215 -19.70 9.69 -9.11
N VAL A 216 -18.66 8.93 -8.73
CA VAL A 216 -18.47 8.49 -7.34
C VAL A 216 -18.11 9.66 -6.42
N LYS A 217 -17.30 10.62 -6.90
CA LYS A 217 -16.90 11.81 -6.14
C LYS A 217 -18.07 12.78 -5.96
N ASP A 218 -18.87 13.00 -7.00
CA ASP A 218 -20.03 13.88 -6.95
C ASP A 218 -21.14 13.25 -6.11
N LYS A 219 -21.36 11.93 -6.19
CA LYS A 219 -22.23 11.21 -5.26
C LYS A 219 -21.76 11.32 -3.81
N ALA A 220 -20.46 11.15 -3.54
CA ALA A 220 -19.90 11.35 -2.20
C ALA A 220 -20.01 12.83 -1.73
N ARG A 221 -19.97 13.79 -2.66
CA ARG A 221 -20.13 15.22 -2.37
C ARG A 221 -21.59 15.58 -2.10
N GLU A 222 -22.54 14.98 -2.83
CA GLU A 222 -23.98 15.06 -2.54
C GLU A 222 -24.32 14.40 -1.20
N GLU A 223 -23.73 13.26 -0.87
CA GLU A 223 -23.88 12.61 0.44
C GLU A 223 -23.40 13.57 1.56
N VAL A 224 -22.19 14.13 1.43
CA VAL A 224 -21.65 15.14 2.37
C VAL A 224 -22.48 16.45 2.42
N LEU A 225 -23.13 16.84 1.34
CA LEU A 225 -24.03 18.01 1.31
C LEU A 225 -25.40 17.72 1.95
N ARG A 226 -25.91 16.49 1.83
CA ARG A 226 -27.15 16.05 2.51
C ARG A 226 -26.95 15.94 4.03
N ASP A 227 -25.75 15.64 4.50
CA ASP A 227 -25.42 15.56 5.94
C ASP A 227 -25.45 16.92 6.67
N GLN A 228 -25.50 18.06 5.97
CA GLN A 228 -25.46 19.38 6.62
C GLN A 228 -26.80 19.89 7.17
N VAL A 229 -27.93 19.20 6.93
CA VAL A 229 -29.27 19.68 7.33
C VAL A 229 -29.88 18.85 8.47
N ARG A 230 -29.43 19.17 9.69
CA ARG A 230 -30.04 18.93 11.02
C ARG A 230 -31.10 17.83 11.15
N THR A 231 -30.63 16.64 11.50
CA THR A 231 -31.11 15.84 12.65
C THR A 231 -29.86 15.09 13.17
N PRO A 232 -29.61 14.96 14.49
CA PRO A 232 -28.38 14.26 14.92
C PRO A 232 -28.38 12.82 14.42
N ASP A 233 -27.30 12.39 13.75
CA ASP A 233 -27.25 11.09 13.03
C ASP A 233 -27.59 9.91 13.94
N VAL A 234 -27.18 10.00 15.21
CA VAL A 234 -27.51 9.04 16.27
C VAL A 234 -29.02 8.86 16.44
N VAL A 235 -29.80 9.94 16.43
CA VAL A 235 -31.28 9.89 16.57
C VAL A 235 -31.91 9.23 15.34
N ARG A 236 -31.42 9.54 14.14
CA ARG A 236 -31.91 8.95 12.89
C ARG A 236 -31.57 7.45 12.81
N ALA A 237 -30.36 7.07 13.19
CA ALA A 237 -29.94 5.67 13.29
C ALA A 237 -30.75 4.89 14.35
N LEU A 238 -31.04 5.50 15.51
CA LEU A 238 -31.93 4.92 16.52
C LEU A 238 -33.36 4.72 16.02
N GLN A 239 -33.91 5.69 15.27
CA GLN A 239 -35.23 5.56 14.65
C GLN A 239 -35.26 4.44 13.60
N SER A 240 -34.24 4.34 12.75
CA SER A 240 -34.14 3.23 11.79
C SER A 240 -33.87 1.87 12.45
N ALA A 241 -33.27 1.85 13.66
CA ALA A 241 -33.05 0.63 14.42
C ALA A 241 -34.26 0.22 15.29
N SER A 242 -35.22 1.11 15.58
CA SER A 242 -36.31 0.82 16.53
C SER A 242 -37.31 -0.26 16.06
N GLU A 243 -37.28 -0.62 14.77
CA GLU A 243 -38.09 -1.69 14.18
C GLU A 243 -37.34 -3.03 14.08
N LEU A 244 -36.07 -3.09 14.48
CA LEU A 244 -35.27 -4.32 14.45
C LEU A 244 -35.65 -5.30 15.57
N PRO A 245 -35.62 -6.63 15.33
CA PRO A 245 -35.76 -7.62 16.38
C PRO A 245 -34.57 -7.53 17.38
N PRO A 246 -34.75 -7.95 18.66
CA PRO A 246 -33.70 -7.86 19.68
C PRO A 246 -32.36 -8.49 19.26
N GLU A 247 -32.41 -9.59 18.51
CA GLU A 247 -31.25 -10.30 17.97
C GLU A 247 -30.42 -9.41 17.03
N ALA A 248 -31.08 -8.66 16.15
CA ALA A 248 -30.43 -7.72 15.23
C ALA A 248 -29.95 -6.44 15.95
N LEU A 249 -30.55 -6.08 17.08
CA LEU A 249 -30.03 -5.01 17.96
C LEU A 249 -28.76 -5.44 18.70
N ASP A 250 -28.68 -6.70 19.13
CA ASP A 250 -27.45 -7.28 19.70
C ASP A 250 -26.33 -7.31 18.66
N ASP A 251 -26.60 -7.77 17.43
CA ASP A 251 -25.62 -7.77 16.35
C ASP A 251 -25.23 -6.34 15.93
N LEU A 252 -26.17 -5.39 15.89
CA LEU A 252 -25.87 -3.97 15.61
C LEU A 252 -24.96 -3.36 16.69
N ARG A 253 -25.24 -3.60 17.98
CA ARG A 253 -24.37 -3.16 19.09
C ARG A 253 -22.96 -3.71 18.94
N ASP A 254 -22.87 -4.99 18.62
CA ASP A 254 -21.61 -5.72 18.50
C ASP A 254 -20.81 -5.26 17.25
N LEU A 255 -21.46 -4.98 16.13
CA LEU A 255 -20.84 -4.34 14.96
C LEU A 255 -20.38 -2.90 15.26
N LEU A 256 -21.16 -2.11 16.01
CA LEU A 256 -20.78 -0.75 16.42
C LEU A 256 -19.56 -0.74 17.36
N LEU A 257 -19.42 -1.76 18.23
CA LEU A 257 -18.21 -1.97 19.04
C LEU A 257 -16.98 -2.13 18.13
N LEU A 258 -17.04 -3.06 17.17
CA LEU A 258 -15.91 -3.31 16.26
C LEU A 258 -15.60 -2.10 15.37
N GLN A 259 -16.64 -1.39 14.89
CA GLN A 259 -16.53 -0.18 14.09
C GLN A 259 -15.84 0.96 14.87
N ARG A 260 -16.11 1.11 16.17
CA ARG A 260 -15.41 2.05 17.06
C ARG A 260 -13.91 1.72 17.12
N GLU A 261 -13.55 0.45 17.32
CA GLU A 261 -12.14 0.05 17.43
C GLU A 261 -11.39 0.19 16.10
N ILE A 262 -12.03 -0.14 14.98
CA ILE A 262 -11.50 0.16 13.63
C ILE A 262 -11.19 1.66 13.50
N GLN A 263 -12.13 2.53 13.89
CA GLN A 263 -11.91 3.97 13.81
C GLN A 263 -10.80 4.46 14.75
N ALA A 264 -10.72 3.95 15.98
CA ALA A 264 -9.66 4.26 16.93
C ALA A 264 -8.28 3.86 16.36
N HIS A 265 -8.15 2.62 15.87
CA HIS A 265 -6.92 2.15 15.23
C HIS A 265 -6.60 2.92 13.95
N ARG A 266 -7.59 3.34 13.15
CA ARG A 266 -7.35 4.16 11.95
C ARG A 266 -6.83 5.57 12.25
N ARG A 267 -7.20 6.16 13.41
CA ARG A 267 -6.73 7.49 13.81
C ARG A 267 -5.27 7.49 14.27
N ALA A 268 -4.85 6.46 15.00
CA ALA A 268 -3.48 6.37 15.54
C ALA A 268 -2.95 4.92 15.51
N PRO A 269 -2.66 4.33 14.35
CA PRO A 269 -2.40 2.88 14.23
C PRO A 269 -1.23 2.35 15.08
N ALA A 270 -0.14 3.12 15.14
CA ALA A 270 1.06 2.77 15.91
C ALA A 270 0.88 3.01 17.43
N ALA A 271 -0.04 3.89 17.83
CA ALA A 271 -0.36 4.22 19.22
C ALA A 271 -1.74 3.69 19.64
N TYR A 272 -2.28 2.71 18.92
CA TYR A 272 -3.51 2.01 19.32
C TYR A 272 -3.17 1.07 20.47
N ASP A 273 -3.76 1.37 21.62
CA ASP A 273 -3.84 0.50 22.78
C ASP A 273 -5.19 -0.23 22.81
N ALA A 274 -5.20 -1.46 23.33
CA ALA A 274 -6.45 -2.18 23.58
C ALA A 274 -7.32 -1.42 24.60
N PRO A 275 -8.66 -1.60 24.60
CA PRO A 275 -9.54 -0.98 25.59
C PRO A 275 -9.06 -1.22 27.03
N GLN A 276 -8.88 -0.14 27.78
CA GLN A 276 -8.35 -0.12 29.16
C GLN A 276 -6.89 -0.63 29.35
N ALA A 277 -6.07 -0.71 28.30
CA ALA A 277 -4.73 -1.30 28.41
C ALA A 277 -3.76 -0.62 29.40
N TRP A 278 -4.01 0.65 29.74
CA TRP A 278 -3.22 1.42 30.72
C TRP A 278 -3.36 0.92 32.18
N GLY A 279 -4.21 -0.09 32.43
CA GLY A 279 -4.46 -0.63 33.76
C GLY A 279 -3.32 -1.46 34.37
N LEU A 280 -2.40 -2.04 33.59
CA LEU A 280 -1.39 -2.99 34.11
C LEU A 280 -0.33 -2.32 35.00
N ASN A 281 -0.54 -2.36 36.31
CA ASN A 281 0.37 -1.83 37.32
C ASN A 281 0.38 -2.72 38.59
N PRO A 282 1.40 -2.62 39.46
CA PRO A 282 1.51 -3.47 40.66
C PRO A 282 0.33 -3.36 41.63
N SER A 283 -0.35 -2.21 41.70
CA SER A 283 -1.49 -2.01 42.61
C SER A 283 -2.78 -2.74 42.21
N LEU A 284 -2.84 -3.35 41.02
CA LEU A 284 -3.90 -4.30 40.66
C LEU A 284 -3.94 -5.54 41.57
N VAL A 285 -2.80 -5.89 42.16
CA VAL A 285 -2.59 -7.15 42.86
C VAL A 285 -2.36 -6.91 44.33
N ASP A 286 -3.27 -7.44 45.15
CA ASP A 286 -3.09 -7.57 46.59
C ASP A 286 -2.61 -8.99 46.92
N GLY A 287 -1.56 -9.09 47.73
CA GLY A 287 -1.00 -10.36 48.19
C GLY A 287 -1.97 -11.20 49.04
N THR A 288 -3.07 -10.61 49.53
CA THR A 288 -4.15 -11.36 50.21
C THR A 288 -4.95 -12.28 49.28
N LYS A 289 -4.96 -12.03 47.96
CA LYS A 289 -5.76 -12.80 47.00
C LYS A 289 -5.02 -14.08 46.57
N THR A 290 -5.66 -15.23 46.76
CA THR A 290 -5.14 -16.55 46.38
C THR A 290 -5.40 -16.90 44.91
N ASP A 291 -6.57 -16.56 44.38
CA ASP A 291 -6.97 -16.81 43.00
C ASP A 291 -6.63 -15.60 42.08
N PRO A 292 -5.84 -15.79 41.00
CA PRO A 292 -5.56 -14.74 40.03
C PRO A 292 -6.75 -14.39 39.11
N TRP A 293 -7.68 -15.33 38.87
CA TRP A 293 -8.68 -15.21 37.80
C TRP A 293 -9.65 -14.02 37.94
N PRO A 294 -10.17 -13.67 39.12
CA PRO A 294 -11.02 -12.49 39.27
C PRO A 294 -10.34 -11.18 38.84
N ILE A 295 -9.02 -11.06 39.06
CA ILE A 295 -8.24 -9.88 38.64
C ILE A 295 -8.01 -9.92 37.13
N ILE A 296 -7.60 -11.08 36.59
CA ILE A 296 -7.35 -11.26 35.15
C ILE A 296 -8.60 -10.91 34.34
N ASN A 297 -9.74 -11.48 34.72
CA ASN A 297 -11.00 -11.34 34.00
C ASN A 297 -11.54 -9.90 34.04
N ASP A 298 -11.32 -9.16 35.13
CA ASP A 298 -11.70 -7.75 35.24
C ASP A 298 -10.80 -6.87 34.36
N VAL A 299 -9.48 -7.04 34.49
CA VAL A 299 -8.47 -6.25 33.77
C VAL A 299 -8.54 -6.42 32.24
N ARG A 300 -8.77 -7.65 31.75
CA ARG A 300 -8.81 -7.92 30.30
C ARG A 300 -10.20 -7.79 29.66
N LYS A 301 -11.24 -7.56 30.47
CA LYS A 301 -12.66 -7.67 30.10
C LYS A 301 -13.04 -7.02 28.77
N ASP A 302 -12.65 -5.77 28.56
CA ASP A 302 -13.07 -5.01 27.37
C ASP A 302 -12.28 -5.43 26.11
N ALA A 303 -11.02 -5.84 26.27
CA ALA A 303 -10.22 -6.41 25.17
C ALA A 303 -10.71 -7.82 24.80
N GLU A 304 -11.02 -8.67 25.78
CA GLU A 304 -11.64 -9.99 25.59
C GLU A 304 -13.02 -9.86 24.92
N LYS A 305 -13.80 -8.83 25.27
CA LYS A 305 -15.06 -8.50 24.59
C LYS A 305 -14.83 -8.20 23.11
N VAL A 306 -13.83 -7.39 22.74
CA VAL A 306 -13.53 -7.13 21.31
C VAL A 306 -13.14 -8.41 20.57
N VAL A 307 -12.28 -9.26 21.16
CA VAL A 307 -11.86 -10.54 20.56
C VAL A 307 -13.04 -11.49 20.38
N THR A 308 -13.86 -11.69 21.41
CA THR A 308 -15.01 -12.60 21.37
C THR A 308 -16.13 -12.09 20.46
N THR A 309 -16.38 -10.77 20.43
CA THR A 309 -17.33 -10.16 19.49
C THR A 309 -16.87 -10.35 18.03
N ALA A 310 -15.58 -10.17 17.73
CA ALA A 310 -15.07 -10.42 16.38
C ALA A 310 -15.21 -11.90 15.94
N GLN A 311 -15.00 -12.84 16.86
CA GLN A 311 -15.18 -14.27 16.61
C GLN A 311 -16.62 -14.64 16.25
N ARG A 312 -17.63 -13.96 16.81
CA ARG A 312 -19.05 -14.14 16.40
C ARG A 312 -19.28 -13.84 14.92
N PHE A 313 -18.58 -12.86 14.36
CA PHE A 313 -18.64 -12.53 12.93
C PHE A 313 -17.61 -13.31 12.08
N GLY A 314 -17.02 -14.36 12.65
CA GLY A 314 -16.07 -15.25 11.97
C GLY A 314 -14.66 -14.67 11.79
N MET A 315 -14.33 -13.58 12.49
CA MET A 315 -13.03 -12.89 12.37
C MET A 315 -12.08 -13.22 13.54
N GLY A 316 -10.78 -13.24 13.26
CA GLY A 316 -9.72 -13.52 14.22
C GLY A 316 -8.41 -12.79 13.92
N MET A 317 -7.45 -12.87 14.84
CA MET A 317 -6.15 -12.16 14.74
C MET A 317 -5.23 -12.66 13.60
N ASP A 318 -5.46 -13.88 13.11
CA ASP A 318 -4.64 -14.55 12.08
C ASP A 318 -5.27 -14.52 10.68
N ASP A 319 -6.33 -13.73 10.45
CA ASP A 319 -6.97 -13.63 9.13
C ASP A 319 -6.09 -12.95 8.07
N ASP A 320 -4.96 -12.36 8.49
CA ASP A 320 -3.88 -11.95 7.59
C ASP A 320 -3.34 -13.11 6.75
N GLN A 321 -3.31 -14.32 7.31
CA GLN A 321 -2.86 -15.54 6.63
C GLN A 321 -3.90 -16.07 5.63
N LYS A 322 -5.15 -15.60 5.71
CA LYS A 322 -6.29 -16.01 4.87
C LYS A 322 -6.73 -14.92 3.90
N GLY A 323 -5.88 -13.91 3.65
CA GLY A 323 -6.18 -12.81 2.73
C GLY A 323 -7.27 -11.85 3.22
N TYR A 324 -7.60 -11.86 4.52
CA TYR A 324 -8.63 -11.01 5.12
C TYR A 324 -10.04 -11.16 4.50
N GLU A 325 -10.44 -12.35 4.04
CA GLU A 325 -11.82 -12.56 3.52
C GLU A 325 -12.89 -12.73 4.62
N ALA A 326 -12.48 -13.12 5.84
CA ALA A 326 -13.37 -13.25 6.99
C ALA A 326 -14.08 -11.93 7.32
N GLY A 327 -15.38 -11.98 7.66
CA GLY A 327 -16.18 -10.80 7.99
C GLY A 327 -16.53 -9.86 6.83
N ARG A 328 -16.21 -10.20 5.56
CA ARG A 328 -16.50 -9.38 4.37
C ARG A 328 -17.97 -8.97 4.20
N ALA A 329 -18.92 -9.77 4.70
CA ALA A 329 -20.34 -9.44 4.69
C ALA A 329 -20.69 -8.25 5.61
N PHE A 330 -19.94 -8.07 6.69
CA PHE A 330 -20.17 -7.03 7.71
C PHE A 330 -19.25 -5.81 7.52
N PHE A 331 -18.02 -6.05 7.06
CA PHE A 331 -17.02 -5.03 6.78
C PHE A 331 -16.55 -5.15 5.31
N PRO A 332 -17.29 -4.58 4.33
CA PRO A 332 -16.99 -4.77 2.91
C PRO A 332 -15.64 -4.21 2.47
N ALA A 333 -15.16 -3.15 3.12
CA ALA A 333 -13.87 -2.54 2.86
C ALA A 333 -12.72 -3.38 3.43
N LEU A 334 -11.79 -3.83 2.57
CA LEU A 334 -10.59 -4.55 2.97
C LEU A 334 -9.75 -3.79 4.01
N THR A 335 -9.66 -2.46 3.90
CA THR A 335 -8.92 -1.64 4.88
C THR A 335 -9.49 -1.78 6.29
N ASP A 336 -10.81 -1.86 6.44
CA ASP A 336 -11.46 -1.97 7.74
C ASP A 336 -11.25 -3.37 8.32
N ARG A 337 -11.24 -4.42 7.48
CA ARG A 337 -10.88 -5.78 7.90
C ARG A 337 -9.42 -5.92 8.32
N MET A 338 -8.48 -5.28 7.61
CA MET A 338 -7.07 -5.25 8.00
C MET A 338 -6.87 -4.53 9.35
N HIS A 339 -7.54 -3.38 9.54
CA HIS A 339 -7.49 -2.67 10.82
C HIS A 339 -8.17 -3.46 11.94
N LEU A 340 -9.28 -4.14 11.67
CA LEU A 340 -9.96 -5.01 12.64
C LEU A 340 -9.09 -6.22 13.01
N THR A 341 -8.42 -6.86 12.06
CA THR A 341 -7.48 -7.97 12.33
C THR A 341 -6.34 -7.51 13.23
N ALA A 342 -5.78 -6.31 12.99
CA ALA A 342 -4.78 -5.69 13.85
C ALA A 342 -5.31 -5.34 15.25
N VAL A 343 -6.54 -4.81 15.35
CA VAL A 343 -7.25 -4.58 16.62
C VAL A 343 -7.42 -5.87 17.42
N ILE A 344 -7.91 -6.95 16.79
CA ILE A 344 -8.11 -8.25 17.44
C ILE A 344 -6.76 -8.79 17.93
N ALA A 345 -5.70 -8.69 17.12
CA ALA A 345 -4.36 -9.08 17.52
C ALA A 345 -3.85 -8.30 18.74
N LYS A 346 -4.02 -6.96 18.78
CA LYS A 346 -3.60 -6.11 19.90
C LYS A 346 -4.44 -6.34 21.17
N CYS A 347 -5.73 -6.62 21.02
CA CYS A 347 -6.61 -6.99 22.14
C CYS A 347 -6.28 -8.38 22.69
N ALA A 348 -5.96 -9.35 21.82
CA ALA A 348 -5.49 -10.68 22.20
C ALA A 348 -4.14 -10.61 22.93
N ASP A 349 -3.18 -9.84 22.40
CA ASP A 349 -1.88 -9.62 23.04
C ASP A 349 -2.04 -9.02 24.44
N PHE A 350 -2.93 -8.03 24.58
CA PHE A 350 -3.26 -7.48 25.89
C PHE A 350 -3.88 -8.51 26.86
N CYS A 351 -4.77 -9.39 26.39
CA CYS A 351 -5.35 -10.45 27.23
C CYS A 351 -4.27 -11.40 27.77
N ALA A 352 -3.34 -11.82 26.90
CA ALA A 352 -2.24 -12.70 27.27
C ALA A 352 -1.24 -12.00 28.22
N ARG A 353 -0.94 -10.72 27.97
CA ARG A 353 -0.11 -9.87 28.86
C ARG A 353 -0.74 -9.66 30.23
N ALA A 354 -2.05 -9.42 30.31
CA ALA A 354 -2.76 -9.26 31.57
C ALA A 354 -2.72 -10.54 32.41
N GLU A 355 -2.90 -11.70 31.77
CA GLU A 355 -2.78 -13.00 32.42
C GLU A 355 -1.35 -13.27 32.93
N ALA A 356 -0.32 -12.99 32.12
CA ALA A 356 1.07 -13.09 32.54
C ALA A 356 1.37 -12.16 33.71
N PHE A 357 0.98 -10.89 33.60
CA PHE A 357 1.23 -9.86 34.59
C PHE A 357 0.69 -10.24 35.98
N VAL A 358 -0.59 -10.60 36.08
CA VAL A 358 -1.23 -10.95 37.35
C VAL A 358 -0.61 -12.21 37.96
N LYS A 359 -0.37 -13.25 37.16
CA LYS A 359 0.26 -14.50 37.64
C LYS A 359 1.67 -14.25 38.17
N ASN A 360 2.46 -13.44 37.45
CA ASN A 360 3.84 -13.14 37.82
C ASN A 360 3.92 -12.24 39.07
N ALA A 361 3.07 -11.22 39.17
CA ALA A 361 2.99 -10.35 40.34
C ALA A 361 2.55 -11.11 41.60
N LEU A 362 1.56 -12.01 41.51
CA LEU A 362 1.14 -12.84 42.64
C LEU A 362 2.22 -13.84 43.07
N ALA A 363 2.94 -14.45 42.13
CA ALA A 363 4.05 -15.35 42.45
C ALA A 363 5.20 -14.61 43.16
N GLN A 364 5.55 -13.41 42.69
CA GLN A 364 6.56 -12.55 43.32
C GLN A 364 6.16 -12.13 44.75
N LEU A 365 4.91 -11.69 44.95
CA LEU A 365 4.40 -11.31 46.28
C LEU A 365 4.36 -12.48 47.29
N ARG A 366 4.31 -13.72 46.80
CA ARG A 366 4.32 -14.95 47.62
C ARG A 366 5.73 -15.52 47.87
N GLY A 367 6.76 -14.97 47.22
CA GLY A 367 8.12 -15.53 47.27
C GLY A 367 8.24 -16.91 46.61
N ASP A 368 7.39 -17.21 45.62
CA ASP A 368 7.40 -18.52 44.95
C ASP A 368 8.47 -18.54 43.86
N GLU A 369 9.71 -18.91 44.24
CA GLU A 369 10.91 -18.89 43.38
C GLU A 369 10.89 -19.91 42.22
N ARG A 370 9.76 -20.59 41.97
CA ARG A 370 9.61 -21.63 40.95
C ARG A 370 9.48 -21.04 39.54
N ILE A 371 10.62 -20.61 39.02
CA ILE A 371 10.88 -20.31 37.60
C ILE A 371 10.56 -21.55 36.74
N PRO A 372 9.98 -21.40 35.52
CA PRO A 372 9.74 -20.14 34.81
C PRO A 372 8.35 -19.53 35.00
N TYR A 373 8.35 -18.20 35.11
CA TYR A 373 7.15 -17.39 34.93
C TYR A 373 6.54 -17.60 33.53
N PRO A 374 5.20 -17.70 33.39
CA PRO A 374 4.56 -17.82 32.09
C PRO A 374 4.87 -16.60 31.19
N SER A 375 5.41 -16.87 30.01
CA SER A 375 5.53 -15.89 28.93
C SER A 375 4.15 -15.65 28.29
N HIS A 376 3.78 -14.39 28.05
CA HIS A 376 2.50 -14.06 27.40
C HIS A 376 2.34 -14.75 26.03
N ALA A 377 3.44 -15.04 25.32
CA ALA A 377 3.39 -15.73 24.03
C ALA A 377 2.72 -17.12 24.08
N GLN A 378 2.74 -17.76 25.26
CA GLN A 378 2.18 -19.09 25.52
C GLN A 378 0.78 -19.04 26.17
N LEU A 379 0.34 -17.87 26.62
CA LEU A 379 -0.96 -17.67 27.27
C LEU A 379 -2.05 -17.36 26.24
N TRP A 380 -3.32 -17.38 26.67
CA TRP A 380 -4.44 -17.19 25.77
C TRP A 380 -4.72 -15.69 25.49
N PRO A 381 -5.00 -15.29 24.23
CA PRO A 381 -4.87 -16.08 23.00
C PRO A 381 -3.40 -16.27 22.58
N GLN A 382 -3.06 -17.51 22.22
CA GLN A 382 -1.67 -17.93 21.96
C GLN A 382 -1.10 -17.28 20.69
N ASN A 383 0.21 -16.96 20.70
CA ASN A 383 0.92 -16.31 19.59
C ASN A 383 0.42 -14.90 19.20
N ALA A 384 -0.37 -14.23 20.04
CA ALA A 384 -0.93 -12.90 19.72
C ALA A 384 0.15 -11.84 19.42
N GLU A 385 1.28 -11.82 20.12
CA GLU A 385 2.42 -10.94 19.83
C GLU A 385 2.95 -11.08 18.38
N ALA A 386 3.00 -12.32 17.88
CA ALA A 386 3.39 -12.61 16.50
C ALA A 386 2.30 -12.11 15.53
N ALA A 387 1.02 -12.28 15.86
CA ALA A 387 -0.09 -11.74 15.08
C ALA A 387 -0.07 -10.20 15.03
N VAL A 388 0.24 -9.51 16.13
CA VAL A 388 0.44 -8.05 16.15
C VAL A 388 1.56 -7.67 15.18
N THR A 389 2.72 -8.30 15.30
CA THR A 389 3.90 -7.99 14.48
C THR A 389 3.63 -8.17 12.98
N ARG A 390 2.95 -9.26 12.56
CA ARG A 390 2.56 -9.47 11.15
C ARG A 390 1.55 -8.44 10.67
N ASN A 391 0.51 -8.15 11.45
CA ASN A 391 -0.52 -7.18 11.07
C ASN A 391 0.04 -5.75 10.97
N GLU A 392 0.97 -5.36 11.85
CA GLU A 392 1.68 -4.07 11.76
C GLU A 392 2.58 -3.98 10.53
N GLN A 393 3.26 -5.07 10.15
CA GLN A 393 4.03 -5.13 8.89
C GLN A 393 3.11 -5.03 7.65
N ASN A 394 1.97 -5.73 7.66
CA ASN A 394 0.99 -5.70 6.56
C ASN A 394 0.32 -4.32 6.39
N LEU A 395 0.12 -3.60 7.49
CA LEU A 395 -0.35 -2.20 7.49
C LEU A 395 0.77 -1.18 7.21
N GLY A 396 2.03 -1.61 7.09
CA GLY A 396 3.18 -0.72 6.84
C GLY A 396 3.60 0.13 8.03
N LEU A 397 3.16 -0.22 9.25
CA LEU A 397 3.47 0.46 10.51
C LEU A 397 4.85 0.05 11.05
N ARG A 398 5.31 -1.15 10.68
CA ARG A 398 6.58 -1.73 11.10
C ARG A 398 7.35 -2.22 9.88
N ALA A 399 8.65 -1.90 9.82
CA ALA A 399 9.50 -2.45 8.78
C ALA A 399 9.61 -3.98 8.94
N PRO A 400 9.62 -4.77 7.84
CA PRO A 400 9.91 -6.18 7.92
C PRO A 400 11.35 -6.36 8.40
N GLU A 401 11.56 -7.20 9.41
CA GLU A 401 12.91 -7.58 9.79
C GLU A 401 13.56 -8.34 8.64
N VAL A 402 14.62 -7.76 8.08
CA VAL A 402 15.48 -8.48 7.13
C VAL A 402 16.11 -9.62 7.92
N ALA A 403 15.62 -10.83 7.70
CA ALA A 403 16.21 -12.03 8.25
C ALA A 403 17.71 -12.01 7.91
N LYS A 404 18.55 -11.80 8.92
CA LYS A 404 19.99 -12.02 8.80
C LYS A 404 20.19 -13.52 8.65
N THR A 405 20.05 -14.00 7.41
CA THR A 405 20.71 -15.21 6.97
C THR A 405 22.20 -15.00 7.20
N VAL A 406 22.66 -15.42 8.37
CA VAL A 406 24.07 -15.68 8.62
C VAL A 406 24.46 -16.68 7.54
N GLN A 407 25.12 -16.17 6.50
CA GLN A 407 25.90 -17.02 5.61
C GLN A 407 26.97 -17.63 6.50
N ARG A 408 26.68 -18.83 6.99
CA ARG A 408 27.64 -19.68 7.65
C ARG A 408 28.60 -20.10 6.56
N GLU A 409 29.62 -19.28 6.34
CA GLU A 409 30.69 -19.54 5.39
C GLU A 409 31.19 -20.96 5.65
N SER A 410 30.91 -21.85 4.70
CA SER A 410 31.47 -23.18 4.67
C SER A 410 32.95 -23.01 4.41
N LYS A 411 33.75 -22.98 5.49
CA LYS A 411 35.20 -23.10 5.40
C LYS A 411 35.51 -24.31 4.51
N PRO A 412 36.38 -24.18 3.49
CA PRO A 412 36.84 -25.34 2.75
C PRO A 412 37.60 -26.25 3.72
N GLU A 413 37.27 -27.54 3.71
CA GLU A 413 38.07 -28.54 4.39
C GLU A 413 39.43 -28.61 3.71
N ILE A 414 40.49 -28.42 4.48
CA ILE A 414 41.86 -28.62 4.02
C ILE A 414 42.09 -30.13 4.01
N GLU A 415 42.25 -30.72 2.83
CA GLU A 415 42.76 -32.08 2.69
C GLU A 415 44.16 -32.15 3.31
N VAL A 416 44.24 -32.77 4.49
CA VAL A 416 45.52 -33.16 5.08
C VAL A 416 45.79 -34.59 4.65
N GLU A 417 46.71 -34.76 3.70
CA GLU A 417 47.29 -36.07 3.40
C GLU A 417 47.73 -36.75 4.70
N ARG A 418 47.19 -37.93 4.96
CA ARG A 418 47.69 -38.83 6.00
C ARG A 418 48.15 -40.12 5.35
N GLU A 419 49.46 -40.30 5.38
CA GLU A 419 50.14 -41.50 4.90
C GLU A 419 49.59 -42.76 5.59
N ALA A 420 49.57 -43.86 4.84
CA ALA A 420 48.86 -45.08 5.21
C ALA A 420 49.62 -45.95 6.24
N PRO A 421 48.90 -46.64 7.15
CA PRO A 421 49.39 -47.83 7.81
C PRO A 421 49.02 -49.10 7.01
N VAL A 422 50.02 -49.95 6.78
CA VAL A 422 49.92 -51.24 6.07
C VAL A 422 48.91 -52.18 6.74
N GLN A 423 47.95 -52.72 5.98
CA GLN A 423 47.12 -53.84 6.45
C GLN A 423 47.93 -55.14 6.49
N SER A 424 48.06 -55.73 7.68
CA SER A 424 48.54 -57.09 7.83
C SER A 424 47.47 -58.09 7.40
N LYS A 425 47.87 -59.10 6.61
CA LYS A 425 47.00 -60.14 6.10
C LYS A 425 46.46 -61.01 7.24
N HIS A 426 45.15 -61.27 7.28
CA HIS A 426 44.65 -62.60 7.65
C HIS A 426 43.45 -63.00 6.78
N ARG A 427 43.27 -64.32 6.61
CA ARG A 427 42.62 -64.93 5.46
C ARG A 427 41.69 -66.05 5.91
N SER A 428 40.39 -65.93 5.64
CA SER A 428 39.40 -67.02 5.62
C SER A 428 38.22 -66.52 4.77
N ARG A 429 37.64 -67.21 3.76
CA ARG A 429 37.21 -68.62 3.61
C ARG A 429 36.26 -69.07 4.72
N ASP A 430 35.09 -69.66 4.53
CA ASP A 430 34.21 -69.98 3.36
C ASP A 430 32.76 -70.03 3.96
N LEU A 431 31.60 -70.06 3.28
CA LEU A 431 31.17 -70.31 1.89
C LEU A 431 30.05 -69.30 1.47
N ASP A 432 29.64 -69.33 0.20
CA ASP A 432 28.29 -68.94 -0.27
C ASP A 432 27.25 -70.05 -0.03
N PHE A 433 26.03 -69.70 0.40
CA PHE A 433 24.73 -70.06 -0.22
C PHE A 433 23.53 -69.40 0.48
#